data_AF-A0A842TCJ0-F1
#
_entry.id   AF-A0A842TCJ0-F1
#
_cell.length_a   1.000
_cell.length_b   1.000
_cell.length_c   1.000
_cell.angle_alpha   90.00
_cell.angle_beta   90.00
_cell.angle_gamma   90.00
#
_symmetry.space_group_name_H-M   'P 1'
#
loop_
_entity.id
_entity.type
_entity.pdbx_description
1 polymer ?
#
loop_
_entity_poly.entity_id
_entity_poly.type
_entity_poly.pdbx_seq_one_letter_code
_entity_poly.pdbx_strand_id
1 'polypeptide(L)'
;MESKPKEEKVLAKHGKVSDQIDWKVYKFLMNERGPGYTACKPSLVQLDDGTQAIKFLIDLTAVLDDGNLYGYGIIGEIYVDYKTGEIIWATPIEELRKKSSELFKVAKPQLRPKRY
;
A
#
# COMPACT_ATOMS: atom_id res chain seq x y z
N MET A 1 2.53 -14.27 14.74
CA MET A 1 2.03 -13.87 13.41
C MET A 1 0.75 -13.10 13.65
N GLU A 2 0.78 -11.78 13.52
CA GLU A 2 -0.42 -10.96 13.66
C GLU A 2 -1.33 -11.22 12.46
N SER A 3 -2.52 -11.73 12.73
CA SER A 3 -3.56 -11.95 11.73
C SER A 3 -3.96 -10.62 11.11
N LYS A 4 -4.25 -10.64 9.80
CA LYS A 4 -4.80 -9.47 9.10
C LYS A 4 -6.04 -8.96 9.83
N PRO A 5 -6.13 -7.64 10.13
CA PRO A 5 -7.32 -7.06 10.73
C PRO A 5 -8.57 -7.28 9.87
N LYS A 6 -9.71 -7.48 10.52
CA LYS A 6 -10.99 -7.59 9.82
C LYS A 6 -11.63 -6.22 9.71
N GLU A 7 -11.98 -5.83 8.48
CA GLU A 7 -12.74 -4.60 8.23
C GLU A 7 -14.20 -4.83 8.61
N GLU A 8 -14.73 -4.02 9.52
CA GLU A 8 -16.16 -3.98 9.85
C GLU A 8 -16.90 -3.08 8.85
N LYS A 9 -16.34 -1.89 8.56
CA LYS A 9 -17.00 -0.88 7.72
C LYS A 9 -15.99 0.02 7.01
N VAL A 10 -16.31 0.39 5.77
CA VAL A 10 -15.61 1.47 5.06
C VAL A 10 -16.30 2.80 5.38
N LEU A 11 -15.59 3.70 6.07
CA LEU A 11 -16.08 5.01 6.47
C LEU A 11 -15.92 6.04 5.34
N ALA A 12 -14.80 5.97 4.59
CA ALA A 12 -14.59 6.78 3.39
C ALA A 12 -13.77 6.00 2.35
N LYS A 13 -14.32 5.83 1.14
CA LYS A 13 -13.68 5.06 0.06
C LYS A 13 -12.48 5.77 -0.58
N HIS A 14 -12.48 7.09 -0.55
CA HIS A 14 -11.47 7.94 -1.17
C HIS A 14 -11.15 9.10 -0.25
N GLY A 15 -9.91 9.57 -0.31
CA GLY A 15 -9.47 10.74 0.44
C GLY A 15 -8.04 11.11 0.11
N LYS A 16 -7.58 12.18 0.76
CA LYS A 16 -6.17 12.52 0.86
C LYS A 16 -5.75 12.31 2.31
N VAL A 17 -4.53 11.85 2.50
CA VAL A 17 -3.91 11.70 3.82
C VAL A 17 -2.94 12.86 4.03
N SER A 18 -2.58 13.14 5.28
CA SER A 18 -1.55 14.14 5.57
C SER A 18 -0.19 13.66 5.04
N ASP A 19 0.66 14.61 4.64
CA ASP A 19 2.02 14.32 4.16
C ASP A 19 2.84 13.55 5.19
N GLN A 20 2.57 13.76 6.49
CA GLN A 20 3.21 13.02 7.56
C GLN A 20 2.87 11.52 7.53
N ILE A 21 1.60 11.16 7.31
CA ILE A 21 1.18 9.76 7.22
C ILE A 21 1.70 9.15 5.91
N ASP A 22 1.59 9.88 4.80
CA ASP A 22 2.11 9.42 3.50
C ASP A 22 3.61 9.12 3.58
N TRP A 23 4.38 10.02 4.20
CA TRP A 23 5.81 9.85 4.45
C TRP A 23 6.13 8.65 5.35
N LYS A 24 5.38 8.45 6.44
CA LYS A 24 5.57 7.29 7.33
C LYS A 24 5.35 5.97 6.58
N VAL A 25 4.28 5.89 5.78
CA VAL A 25 3.96 4.70 4.99
C VAL A 25 5.02 4.45 3.91
N TYR A 26 5.44 5.50 3.22
CA TYR A 26 6.54 5.41 2.25
C TYR A 26 7.83 4.89 2.90
N LYS A 27 8.22 5.46 4.03
CA LYS A 27 9.43 5.07 4.76
C LYS A 27 9.35 3.61 5.23
N PHE A 28 8.19 3.19 5.73
CA PHE A 28 7.97 1.79 6.10
C PHE A 28 8.12 0.85 4.90
N LEU A 29 7.46 1.15 3.77
CA LEU A 29 7.58 0.33 2.56
C LEU A 29 9.04 0.23 2.10
N MET A 30 9.74 1.36 2.02
CA MET A 30 11.12 1.39 1.55
C MET A 30 12.07 0.60 2.47
N ASN A 31 11.93 0.74 3.79
CA ASN A 31 12.84 0.11 4.74
C ASN A 31 12.50 -1.36 5.02
N GLU A 32 11.21 -1.69 5.15
CA GLU A 32 10.75 -3.00 5.65
C GLU A 32 10.26 -3.93 4.53
N ARG A 33 10.00 -3.41 3.33
CA ARG A 33 9.53 -4.19 2.17
C ARG A 33 10.49 -4.08 0.98
N GLY A 34 11.18 -2.96 0.85
CA GLY A 34 12.12 -2.67 -0.23
C GLY A 34 11.52 -1.85 -1.36
N PRO A 35 12.33 -1.52 -2.38
CA PRO A 35 11.87 -0.75 -3.53
C PRO A 35 10.86 -1.53 -4.38
N GLY A 36 10.08 -0.79 -5.17
CA GLY A 36 9.08 -1.34 -6.08
C GLY A 36 7.69 -1.58 -5.47
N TYR A 37 7.46 -1.09 -4.25
CA TYR A 37 6.15 -1.10 -3.61
C TYR A 37 5.71 0.33 -3.32
N THR A 38 4.52 0.70 -3.77
CA THR A 38 3.98 2.05 -3.59
C THR A 38 2.59 2.00 -2.98
N ALA A 39 2.41 2.71 -1.86
CA ALA A 39 1.10 2.87 -1.24
C ALA A 39 0.21 3.80 -2.10
N CYS A 40 -1.04 3.42 -2.30
CA CYS A 40 -2.00 4.19 -3.08
C CYS A 40 -3.43 3.95 -2.59
N LYS A 41 -4.37 4.74 -3.16
CA LYS A 41 -5.82 4.62 -2.92
C LYS A 41 -6.18 4.54 -1.43
N PRO A 42 -5.81 5.55 -0.63
CA PRO A 42 -6.15 5.57 0.79
C PRO A 42 -7.67 5.57 0.98
N SER A 43 -8.12 4.81 1.97
CA SER A 43 -9.51 4.74 2.42
C SER A 43 -9.56 4.70 3.94
N LEU A 44 -10.58 5.30 4.55
CA LEU A 44 -10.81 5.24 5.98
C LEU A 44 -11.74 4.07 6.28
N VAL A 45 -11.32 3.18 7.16
CA VAL A 45 -12.06 1.98 7.57
C VAL A 45 -12.16 1.90 9.08
N GLN A 46 -13.18 1.19 9.56
CA GLN A 46 -13.33 0.77 10.93
C GLN A 46 -13.05 -0.73 11.01
N LEU A 47 -12.16 -1.12 11.92
CA LEU A 47 -11.82 -2.50 12.23
C LEU A 47 -12.82 -3.09 13.22
N ASP A 48 -12.84 -4.41 13.36
CA ASP A 48 -13.79 -5.15 14.20
C ASP A 48 -13.64 -4.91 15.71
N ASP A 49 -12.50 -4.39 16.15
CA ASP A 49 -12.26 -3.91 17.52
C ASP A 49 -12.73 -2.46 17.76
N GLY A 50 -13.30 -1.80 16.73
CA GLY A 50 -13.73 -0.40 16.77
C GLY A 50 -12.63 0.60 16.41
N THR A 51 -11.39 0.16 16.15
CA THR A 51 -10.28 1.03 15.75
C THR A 51 -10.52 1.62 14.36
N GLN A 52 -10.29 2.92 14.21
CA GLN A 52 -10.30 3.57 12.89
C GLN A 52 -8.91 3.54 12.28
N ALA A 53 -8.81 2.98 11.07
CA ALA A 53 -7.57 2.83 10.35
C ALA A 53 -7.67 3.43 8.94
N ILE A 54 -6.54 3.92 8.45
CA ILE A 54 -6.36 4.24 7.04
C ILE A 54 -5.82 3.00 6.36
N LYS A 55 -6.60 2.48 5.43
CA LYS A 55 -6.20 1.38 4.55
C LYS A 55 -5.59 1.96 3.28
N PHE A 56 -4.34 1.58 3.02
CA PHE A 56 -3.65 1.79 1.75
C PHE A 56 -3.57 0.49 0.97
N LEU A 57 -3.68 0.57 -0.35
CA LEU A 57 -3.34 -0.53 -1.25
C LEU A 57 -1.87 -0.42 -1.68
N ILE A 58 -1.19 -1.54 -1.84
CA ILE A 58 0.20 -1.62 -2.32
C ILE A 58 0.18 -1.95 -3.81
N ASP A 59 0.60 -1.00 -4.63
CA ASP A 59 0.86 -1.18 -6.06
C ASP A 59 2.30 -1.66 -6.26
N LEU A 60 2.47 -2.69 -7.09
CA LEU A 60 3.78 -3.11 -7.58
C LEU A 60 4.24 -2.12 -8.65
N THR A 61 5.39 -1.50 -8.45
CA THR A 61 5.93 -0.49 -9.35
C THR A 61 7.38 -0.81 -9.73
N ALA A 62 7.79 -0.34 -10.91
CA ALA A 62 9.18 -0.38 -11.33
C ALA A 62 9.50 0.83 -12.21
N VAL A 63 10.75 1.29 -12.15
CA VAL A 63 11.29 2.23 -13.13
C VAL A 63 11.85 1.40 -14.29
N LEU A 64 11.42 1.70 -15.51
CA LEU A 64 11.91 1.03 -16.72
C LEU A 64 13.00 1.86 -17.40
N ASP A 65 13.56 1.33 -18.49
CA ASP A 65 14.72 1.91 -19.21
C ASP A 65 14.47 3.33 -19.74
N ASP A 66 13.21 3.71 -19.92
CA ASP A 66 12.79 5.07 -20.30
C ASP A 66 12.82 6.08 -19.13
N GLY A 67 13.22 5.63 -17.94
CA GLY A 67 13.27 6.43 -16.72
C GLY A 67 11.89 6.77 -16.13
N ASN A 68 10.81 6.17 -16.64
CA ASN A 68 9.46 6.40 -16.13
C ASN A 68 9.04 5.32 -15.13
N LEU A 69 8.16 5.71 -14.20
CA LEU A 69 7.57 4.81 -13.23
C LEU A 69 6.36 4.11 -13.84
N TYR A 70 6.36 2.79 -13.77
CA TYR A 70 5.25 1.95 -14.19
C TYR A 70 4.66 1.20 -13.02
N GLY A 71 3.35 0.99 -13.04
CA GLY A 71 2.62 0.12 -12.12
C GLY A 71 2.17 -1.15 -12.82
N TYR A 72 2.25 -2.27 -12.11
CA TYR A 72 1.86 -3.59 -12.59
C TYR A 72 0.52 -4.04 -11.99
N GLY A 73 0.13 -3.48 -10.84
CA GLY A 73 -1.14 -3.76 -10.18
C GLY A 73 -1.03 -3.87 -8.66
N ILE A 74 -2.20 -3.93 -8.02
CA ILE A 74 -2.32 -4.02 -6.56
C ILE A 74 -2.03 -5.46 -6.11
N ILE A 75 -1.08 -5.61 -5.18
CA ILE A 75 -0.62 -6.90 -4.67
C ILE A 75 -0.79 -7.05 -3.16
N GLY A 76 -1.08 -5.95 -2.45
CA GLY A 76 -1.27 -5.99 -1.01
C GLY A 76 -1.94 -4.75 -0.47
N GLU A 77 -1.88 -4.62 0.84
CA GLU A 77 -2.47 -3.53 1.60
C GLU A 77 -1.74 -3.31 2.93
N ILE A 78 -1.94 -2.12 3.49
CA ILE A 78 -1.40 -1.64 4.76
C ILE A 78 -2.53 -0.97 5.53
N TYR A 79 -2.63 -1.26 6.83
CA TYR A 79 -3.49 -0.56 7.77
C TYR A 79 -2.64 0.30 8.68
N VAL A 80 -3.04 1.56 8.81
CA VAL A 80 -2.36 2.57 9.61
C VAL A 80 -3.36 3.14 10.59
N ASP A 81 -2.99 3.30 11.85
CA ASP A 81 -3.87 3.94 12.83
C ASP A 81 -4.12 5.40 12.40
N TYR A 82 -5.40 5.78 12.33
CA TYR A 82 -5.81 7.08 11.81
C TYR A 82 -5.29 8.26 12.66
N LYS A 83 -5.11 8.06 13.98
CA LYS A 83 -4.74 9.13 14.90
C LYS A 83 -3.23 9.32 15.01
N THR A 84 -2.48 8.21 15.08
CA THR A 84 -1.04 8.19 15.36
C THR A 84 -0.21 8.07 14.08
N GLY A 85 -0.78 7.50 13.02
CA GLY A 85 -0.06 7.16 11.81
C GLY A 85 0.87 5.95 11.97
N GLU A 86 0.70 5.14 13.02
CA GLU A 86 1.46 3.91 13.23
C GLU A 86 0.93 2.76 12.36
N ILE A 87 1.82 1.89 11.90
CA ILE A 87 1.44 0.72 11.10
C ILE A 87 0.78 -0.30 12.03
N ILE A 88 -0.50 -0.56 11.83
CA ILE A 88 -1.24 -1.61 12.55
C ILE A 88 -0.89 -2.97 11.94
N TRP A 89 -0.90 -3.04 10.61
CA TRP A 89 -0.62 -4.27 9.88
C TRP A 89 -0.22 -3.96 8.45
N ALA A 90 0.62 -4.81 7.87
CA ALA A 90 0.95 -4.76 6.46
C ALA A 90 1.04 -6.17 5.89
N THR A 91 0.68 -6.31 4.61
CA THR A 91 0.81 -7.59 3.91
C THR A 91 2.22 -8.17 4.10
N PRO A 92 2.34 -9.45 4.48
CA PRO A 92 3.63 -10.09 4.68
C PRO A 92 4.51 -10.01 3.43
N ILE A 93 5.81 -9.76 3.63
CA ILE A 93 6.75 -9.58 2.52
C ILE A 93 6.82 -10.81 1.60
N GLU A 94 6.74 -12.01 2.14
CA GLU A 94 6.75 -13.25 1.36
C GLU A 94 5.53 -13.37 0.44
N GLU A 95 4.36 -12.90 0.90
CA GLU A 95 3.16 -12.84 0.08
C GLU A 95 3.30 -11.81 -1.04
N LEU A 96 3.86 -10.63 -0.74
CA LEU A 96 4.14 -9.61 -1.74
C LEU A 96 5.10 -10.14 -2.80
N ARG A 97 6.21 -10.77 -2.40
CA ARG A 97 7.20 -11.35 -3.32
C ARG A 97 6.59 -12.38 -4.25
N LYS A 98 5.79 -13.31 -3.70
CA LYS A 98 5.09 -14.32 -4.49
C LYS A 98 4.18 -13.68 -5.54
N LYS A 99 3.32 -12.74 -5.11
CA LYS A 99 2.41 -12.03 -6.01
C LYS A 99 3.16 -11.20 -7.06
N SER A 100 4.28 -10.57 -6.69
CA SER A 100 5.12 -9.83 -7.62
C SER A 100 5.66 -10.73 -8.73
N SER A 101 6.21 -11.89 -8.38
CA SER A 101 6.73 -12.85 -9.36
C SER A 101 5.65 -13.41 -10.29
N GLU A 102 4.42 -13.56 -9.82
CA GLU A 102 3.28 -13.97 -10.65
C GLU A 102 2.83 -12.82 -11.58
N LEU A 103 2.70 -11.62 -11.03
CA LEU A 103 2.19 -10.46 -11.75
C LEU A 103 3.12 -10.01 -12.87
N PHE A 104 4.45 -10.03 -12.65
CA PHE A 104 5.43 -9.70 -13.70
C PHE A 104 5.35 -10.61 -14.93
N LYS A 105 4.80 -11.83 -14.81
CA LYS A 105 4.68 -12.76 -15.94
C LYS A 105 3.46 -12.48 -16.83
N VAL A 106 2.44 -11.82 -16.29
CA VAL A 106 1.12 -11.71 -16.93
C VAL A 106 0.65 -10.27 -17.12
N ALA A 107 1.11 -9.34 -16.29
CA ALA A 107 0.69 -7.95 -16.33
C ALA A 107 1.56 -7.14 -17.29
N LYS A 108 0.90 -6.28 -18.08
CA LYS A 108 1.58 -5.25 -18.85
C LYS A 108 1.80 -4.03 -17.96
N PRO A 109 3.00 -3.45 -17.93
CA PRO A 109 3.28 -2.25 -17.15
C PRO A 109 2.42 -1.08 -17.63
N GLN A 110 1.87 -0.31 -16.70
CA GLN A 110 1.06 0.88 -16.96
C GLN A 110 1.79 2.12 -16.46
N LEU A 111 2.00 3.10 -17.34
CA LEU A 111 2.67 4.34 -17.00
C LEU A 111 1.94 5.04 -15.84
N ARG A 112 2.67 5.38 -14.78
CA ARG A 112 2.16 6.17 -13.66
C ARG A 112 2.51 7.64 -13.89
N PRO A 113 1.60 8.57 -13.61
CA PRO A 113 1.90 9.99 -13.70
C PRO A 113 3.01 10.35 -12.72
N LYS A 114 4.00 11.13 -13.17
CA LYS A 114 4.98 11.74 -12.28
C LYS A 114 4.23 12.69 -11.36
N ARG A 115 4.33 12.47 -10.05
CA ARG A 115 3.89 13.44 -9.04
C ARG A 115 5.04 14.44 -8.89
N TYR A 116 4.83 15.66 -9.38
CA TYR A 116 5.73 16.80 -9.22
C TYR A 116 5.26 17.65 -8.05
#